data_AF-A0A8J7IDC5-F1
#
_entry.id   AF-A0A8J7IDC5-F1
#
_cell.length_a   1.000
_cell.length_b   1.000
_cell.length_c   1.000
_cell.angle_alpha   90.00
_cell.angle_beta   90.00
_cell.angle_gamma   90.00
#
_symmetry.space_group_name_H-M   'P 1'
#
loop_
_entity.id
_entity.type
_entity.pdbx_description
1 polymer ?
#
loop_
_entity_poly.entity_id
_entity_poly.type
_entity_poly.pdbx_seq_one_letter_code
_entity_poly.pdbx_strand_id
1 'polypeptide(L)'
;MKLDSDKPDFAISARKQNLDWLSKCYAKESVQDFLISTWVELLELPSSFSFDEALLLCPISADKWLAWIPDYGKVILHTGQFHPKQGRV
;
A
#
# COMPACT_ATOMS: atom_id res chain seq x y z
N MET A 1 15.54 37.28 -38.98
CA MET A 1 15.02 37.14 -37.61
C MET A 1 15.30 35.71 -37.17
N LYS A 2 16.14 35.52 -36.15
CA LYS A 2 16.42 34.22 -35.52
C LYS A 2 15.65 34.22 -34.20
N LEU A 3 14.77 33.25 -34.02
CA LEU A 3 14.03 33.05 -32.77
C LEU A 3 14.87 32.10 -31.92
N ASP A 4 15.53 32.64 -30.90
CA ASP A 4 16.20 31.85 -29.88
C ASP A 4 15.12 31.18 -29.00
N SER A 5 15.06 29.86 -29.08
CA SER A 5 14.20 29.03 -28.22
C SER A 5 14.85 28.91 -26.84
N ASP A 6 14.51 29.84 -25.94
CA ASP A 6 14.76 29.66 -24.52
C ASP A 6 13.70 28.70 -23.96
N LYS A 7 14.09 27.43 -23.75
CA LYS A 7 13.23 26.41 -23.13
C LYS A 7 13.34 26.58 -21.61
N PRO A 8 12.27 26.95 -20.88
CA PRO A 8 12.38 27.13 -19.44
C PRO A 8 12.60 25.77 -18.75
N ASP A 9 13.71 25.68 -18.03
CA ASP A 9 14.21 24.52 -17.27
C ASP A 9 13.44 24.30 -15.95
N PHE A 10 12.14 24.62 -15.93
CA PHE A 10 11.31 24.51 -14.73
C PHE A 10 10.62 23.16 -14.59
N ALA A 11 10.48 22.40 -15.68
CA ALA A 11 9.70 21.15 -15.67
C ALA A 11 10.44 19.95 -15.06
N ILE A 12 11.76 20.04 -14.84
CA ILE A 12 12.56 18.88 -14.40
C ILE A 12 12.74 18.87 -12.88
N SER A 13 12.81 20.04 -12.22
CA SER A 13 13.08 20.11 -10.78
C SER A 13 11.89 19.72 -9.91
N ALA A 14 10.66 20.06 -10.31
CA ALA A 14 9.45 19.78 -9.54
C ALA A 14 9.15 18.28 -9.36
N ARG A 15 9.64 17.43 -10.27
CA ARG A 15 9.40 15.98 -10.22
C ARG A 15 10.24 15.28 -9.15
N LYS A 16 11.46 15.74 -8.88
CA LYS A 16 12.34 15.11 -7.87
C LYS A 16 11.86 15.37 -6.46
N GLN A 17 11.53 16.62 -6.14
CA GLN A 17 11.10 17.00 -4.79
C GLN A 17 9.79 16.31 -4.35
N ASN A 18 8.92 15.96 -5.31
CA ASN A 18 7.68 15.24 -5.03
C ASN A 18 7.92 13.76 -4.66
N LEU A 19 8.97 13.13 -5.17
CA LEU A 19 9.30 11.74 -4.83
C LEU A 19 9.96 11.65 -3.45
N ASP A 20 10.79 12.64 -3.09
CA ASP A 20 11.46 12.66 -1.79
C ASP A 20 10.47 12.84 -0.63
N TRP A 21 9.42 13.66 -0.80
CA TRP A 21 8.39 13.85 0.25
C TRP A 21 7.55 12.58 0.46
N LEU A 22 7.12 11.92 -0.62
CA LEU A 22 6.39 10.65 -0.54
C LEU A 22 7.28 9.57 0.09
N SER A 23 8.52 9.46 -0.38
CA SER A 23 9.53 8.55 0.17
C SER A 23 9.71 8.78 1.68
N LYS A 24 9.70 10.04 2.14
CA LYS A 24 9.77 10.39 3.57
C LYS A 24 8.54 9.98 4.37
N CYS A 25 7.34 10.04 3.78
CA CYS A 25 6.11 9.57 4.42
C CYS A 25 6.06 8.04 4.51
N TYR A 26 6.64 7.33 3.54
CA TYR A 26 6.69 5.87 3.55
C TYR A 26 7.86 5.29 4.37
N ALA A 27 8.88 6.09 4.70
CA ALA A 27 10.08 5.61 5.39
C ALA A 27 10.10 5.91 6.90
N LYS A 28 9.05 6.50 7.47
CA LYS A 28 9.07 6.94 8.88
C LYS A 28 7.77 6.64 9.62
N GLU A 29 7.43 5.37 9.72
CA GLU A 29 6.68 4.88 10.87
C GLU A 29 6.98 3.40 11.03
N SER A 30 7.32 2.98 12.25
CA SER A 30 7.61 1.61 12.64
C SER A 30 6.34 0.76 12.61
N VAL A 31 5.80 0.57 11.41
CA VAL A 31 4.57 -0.15 11.11
C VAL A 31 5.00 -1.34 10.28
N GLN A 32 4.55 -2.55 10.62
CA GLN A 32 4.88 -3.78 9.90
C GLN A 32 4.92 -3.55 8.38
N ASP A 33 6.03 -3.95 7.76
CA ASP A 33 6.30 -3.82 6.32
C ASP A 33 5.36 -4.73 5.49
N PHE A 34 4.08 -4.40 5.47
CA PHE A 34 3.11 -5.04 4.59
C PHE A 34 3.12 -4.29 3.26
N LEU A 35 3.31 -5.03 2.17
CA LEU A 35 3.22 -4.46 0.83
C LEU A 35 1.75 -4.39 0.40
N ILE A 36 1.39 -3.29 -0.27
CA ILE A 36 0.11 -3.19 -0.99
C ILE A 36 0.02 -4.33 -2.00
N SER A 37 -1.18 -4.84 -2.25
CA SER A 37 -1.49 -5.97 -3.13
C SER A 37 -0.85 -7.29 -2.70
N THR A 38 -0.57 -7.46 -1.41
CA THR A 38 -0.10 -8.71 -0.84
C THR A 38 -1.25 -9.53 -0.29
N TRP A 39 -1.23 -10.83 -0.58
CA TRP A 39 -2.12 -11.79 0.04
C TRP A 39 -1.64 -12.11 1.46
N VAL A 40 -2.53 -11.97 2.42
CA VAL A 40 -2.34 -12.29 3.83
C VAL A 40 -3.34 -13.35 4.25
N GLU A 41 -2.99 -14.13 5.24
CA GLU A 41 -3.83 -15.15 5.82
C GLU A 41 -4.43 -14.61 7.13
N LEU A 42 -5.75 -14.70 7.26
CA LEU A 42 -6.57 -14.22 8.36
C LEU A 42 -6.52 -15.23 9.50
N LEU A 43 -6.18 -14.76 10.69
CA LEU A 43 -6.20 -15.57 11.91
C LEU A 43 -7.64 -15.85 12.38
N GLU A 44 -8.55 -14.92 12.10
CA GLU A 44 -9.97 -15.03 12.43
C GLU A 44 -10.81 -14.77 11.19
N LEU A 45 -11.68 -15.73 10.89
CA LEU A 45 -12.61 -15.66 9.77
C LEU A 45 -13.82 -14.80 10.16
N PRO A 46 -14.18 -13.78 9.36
CA PRO A 46 -15.39 -13.00 9.62
C PRO A 46 -16.67 -13.82 9.46
N SER A 47 -16.64 -14.93 8.72
CA SER A 47 -17.76 -15.86 8.56
C SER A 47 -17.27 -17.28 8.31
N SER A 48 -18.08 -18.30 8.60
CA SER A 48 -17.72 -19.70 8.35
C SER A 48 -17.56 -20.08 6.87
N PHE A 49 -17.97 -19.19 5.96
CA PHE A 49 -17.91 -19.39 4.51
C PHE A 49 -16.92 -18.47 3.80
N SER A 50 -16.29 -17.54 4.52
CA SER A 50 -15.28 -16.68 3.92
C SER A 50 -13.97 -17.44 3.74
N PHE A 51 -13.17 -17.01 2.77
CA PHE A 51 -11.79 -17.46 2.68
C PHE A 51 -10.97 -16.92 3.85
N ASP A 52 -9.99 -17.72 4.26
CA ASP A 52 -8.92 -17.34 5.19
C ASP A 52 -7.90 -16.41 4.54
N GLU A 53 -7.99 -16.15 3.24
CA GLU A 53 -7.07 -15.25 2.54
C GLU A 53 -7.70 -13.88 2.26
N ALA A 54 -6.92 -12.83 2.49
CA ALA A 54 -7.30 -11.46 2.19
C ALA A 54 -6.20 -10.74 1.39
N LEU A 55 -6.58 -9.95 0.41
CA LEU A 55 -5.69 -9.09 -0.35
C LEU A 55 -5.61 -7.71 0.31
N LEU A 56 -4.42 -7.30 0.77
CA LEU A 56 -4.20 -5.96 1.31
C LEU A 56 -4.28 -4.92 0.19
N LEU A 57 -5.19 -3.96 0.31
CA LEU A 57 -5.38 -2.91 -0.69
C LEU A 57 -4.68 -1.61 -0.31
N CYS A 58 -4.88 -1.14 0.92
CA CYS A 58 -4.36 0.16 1.36
C CYS A 58 -4.27 0.23 2.89
N PRO A 59 -3.17 0.77 3.46
CA PRO A 59 -3.12 1.10 4.88
C PRO A 59 -4.10 2.24 5.20
N ILE A 60 -4.94 2.05 6.22
CA ILE A 60 -5.84 3.10 6.73
C ILE A 60 -5.18 3.82 7.92
N SER A 61 -4.44 3.07 8.75
CA SER A 61 -3.74 3.57 9.94
C SER A 61 -2.57 2.64 10.27
N ALA A 62 -1.77 2.98 11.29
CA ALA A 62 -0.66 2.14 11.75
C ALA A 62 -1.06 0.67 11.94
N ASP A 63 -2.20 0.42 12.59
CA ASP A 63 -2.64 -0.94 12.89
C ASP A 63 -3.83 -1.42 12.05
N LYS A 64 -4.26 -0.63 11.06
CA LYS A 64 -5.48 -0.92 10.27
C LYS A 64 -5.21 -0.90 8.78
N TRP A 65 -5.68 -1.94 8.11
CA TRP A 65 -5.55 -2.12 6.68
C TRP A 65 -6.91 -2.36 6.03
N LEU A 66 -7.14 -1.71 4.90
CA LEU A 66 -8.22 -2.07 4.00
C LEU A 66 -7.78 -3.32 3.24
N ALA A 67 -8.54 -4.39 3.36
CA ALA A 67 -8.31 -5.64 2.66
C ALA A 67 -9.56 -6.09 1.88
N TRP A 68 -9.36 -7.01 0.96
CA TRP A 68 -10.44 -7.64 0.20
C TRP A 68 -10.37 -9.16 0.37
N ILE A 69 -11.46 -9.75 0.84
CA ILE A 69 -11.60 -11.19 1.02
C ILE A 69 -12.48 -11.71 -0.12
N PRO A 70 -12.08 -12.78 -0.82
CA PRO A 70 -12.97 -13.49 -1.72
C PRO A 70 -14.27 -13.90 -1.01
N ASP A 71 -15.41 -13.80 -1.69
CA ASP A 71 -16.76 -14.11 -1.19
C ASP A 71 -17.34 -13.22 -0.07
N TYR A 72 -16.53 -12.37 0.57
CA TYR A 72 -17.00 -11.42 1.59
C TYR A 72 -16.90 -9.95 1.15
N GLY A 73 -15.91 -9.61 0.32
CA GLY A 73 -15.71 -8.25 -0.18
C GLY A 73 -14.69 -7.45 0.64
N LYS A 74 -14.88 -6.12 0.71
CA LYS A 74 -13.91 -5.21 1.36
C LYS A 74 -14.11 -5.17 2.87
N VAL A 75 -13.02 -5.28 3.62
CA VAL A 75 -13.04 -5.29 5.08
C VAL A 75 -11.90 -4.45 5.63
N ILE A 76 -12.06 -3.99 6.87
CA ILE A 76 -10.98 -3.36 7.62
C ILE A 76 -10.40 -4.42 8.54
N LEU A 77 -9.13 -4.74 8.37
CA LEU A 77 -8.39 -5.69 9.19
C LEU A 77 -7.44 -4.96 10.12
N HIS A 78 -7.31 -5.48 11.34
CA HIS A 78 -6.23 -5.09 12.23
C HIS A 78 -4.95 -5.87 11.89
N THR A 79 -3.77 -5.28 12.02
CA THR A 79 -2.47 -5.96 11.77
C THR A 79 -2.27 -7.22 12.62
N GLY A 80 -2.94 -7.29 13.78
CA GLY A 80 -2.98 -8.47 14.65
C GLY A 80 -3.99 -9.56 14.24
N GLN A 81 -4.79 -9.36 13.19
CA GLN A 81 -5.80 -10.31 12.72
C GLN A 81 -5.34 -11.10 11.48
N PHE A 82 -4.14 -10.83 10.96
CA PHE A 82 -3.60 -11.52 9.81
C PHE A 82 -2.09 -11.67 9.89
N HIS A 83 -1.55 -12.60 9.11
CA HIS A 83 -0.12 -12.79 8.94
C HIS A 83 0.24 -12.83 7.44
N PRO A 84 1.45 -12.43 7.06
CA PRO A 84 1.86 -12.46 5.65
C PRO A 84 1.83 -13.91 5.16
N LYS A 85 1.17 -14.14 4.03
CA LYS A 85 1.14 -15.46 3.39
C LYS A 85 2.56 -15.75 2.90
N GLN A 86 3.26 -16.63 3.60
CA GLN A 86 4.65 -16.95 3.30
C GLN A 86 4.70 -17.89 2.09
N GLY A 87 4.56 -17.32 0.90
CA GLY A 87 4.71 -18.05 -0.35
C GLY A 87 6.15 -18.52 -0.53
N ARG A 88 6.39 -19.83 -0.45
CA ARG A 88 7.63 -20.43 -0.96
C ARG A 88 7.70 -20.17 -2.47
N VAL A 89 8.77 -19.49 -2.88
CA VAL A 89 9.24 -19.45 -4.27
C VAL A 89 9.79 -20.82 -4.66
#